data_AF-A0A6B3EZ55-F1
#
_entry.id   AF-A0A6B3EZ55-F1
#
_cell.length_a   1.000
_cell.length_b   1.000
_cell.length_c   1.000
_cell.angle_alpha   90.00
_cell.angle_beta   90.00
_cell.angle_gamma   90.00
#
_symmetry.space_group_name_H-M   'P 1'
#
loop_
_entity.id
_entity.type
_entity.pdbx_description
1 polymer ?
#
loop_
_entity_poly.entity_id
_entity_poly.type
_entity_poly.pdbx_seq_one_letter_code
_entity_poly.pdbx_strand_id
1 'polypeptide(L)'
;MTAYDAIVLAGGAAKRLGGADKPGLRVGGRALLDRVLSACSDAGTTVVVGGRRPTVRAVTWAREEPRGGGPLAALGAGVRHTEAEHLLVLSADLPFLGADTVGALLAAAGLGDAEGAVCTDGDGRDQPLVAVYRAEPLRRELALLAAEHGGLAGLPLRLLTHELRLSRVAADPLASFDCDTWEDIASARARIREHGSVLDEWITAVKNELAIELDVDTAVLLDLARDAAHGVARPAAPLTTFLVGYAAAKASSDGGGAEAVAEAARKATALALRWADETETP
;
A
#
# COMPACT_ATOMS: atom_id res chain seq x y z
N MET A 1 -15.77 8.44 -6.93
CA MET A 1 -14.34 8.15 -7.16
C MET A 1 -14.12 8.06 -8.66
N THR A 2 -13.04 8.63 -9.17
CA THR A 2 -12.68 8.54 -10.60
C THR A 2 -12.36 7.09 -10.94
N ALA A 3 -13.00 6.51 -11.95
CA ALA A 3 -12.70 5.13 -12.37
C ALA A 3 -11.32 5.08 -13.03
N TYR A 4 -10.51 4.08 -12.66
CA TYR A 4 -9.14 3.94 -13.14
C TYR A 4 -8.68 2.47 -13.20
N ASP A 5 -7.68 2.21 -14.03
CA ASP A 5 -6.93 0.96 -14.06
C ASP A 5 -5.51 1.19 -13.53
N ALA A 6 -4.90 0.17 -12.95
CA ALA A 6 -3.55 0.24 -12.40
C ALA A 6 -2.56 -0.64 -13.19
N ILE A 7 -1.37 -0.11 -13.43
CA ILE A 7 -0.22 -0.80 -14.03
C ILE A 7 0.93 -0.75 -13.04
N VAL A 8 1.34 -1.91 -12.53
CA VAL A 8 2.44 -2.05 -11.59
C VAL A 8 3.64 -2.69 -12.29
N LEU A 9 4.74 -1.96 -12.39
CA LEU A 9 5.97 -2.45 -12.99
C LEU A 9 6.79 -3.22 -11.95
N ALA A 10 6.69 -4.55 -12.00
CA ALA A 10 7.38 -5.51 -11.13
C ALA A 10 8.58 -6.19 -11.82
N GLY A 11 9.18 -5.47 -12.79
CA GLY A 11 10.37 -5.89 -13.51
C GLY A 11 11.65 -5.26 -12.95
N GLY A 12 12.78 -5.67 -13.52
CA GLY A 12 14.10 -5.16 -13.15
C GLY A 12 15.06 -6.28 -12.77
N ALA A 13 16.34 -6.11 -13.12
CA ALA A 13 17.36 -7.12 -12.87
C ALA A 13 17.86 -7.16 -11.41
N ALA A 14 17.39 -6.23 -10.56
CA ALA A 14 17.77 -6.11 -9.16
C ALA A 14 19.29 -6.25 -8.92
N LYS A 15 20.10 -5.66 -9.83
CA LYS A 15 21.56 -5.86 -9.88
C LYS A 15 22.23 -5.50 -8.55
N ARG A 16 21.76 -4.41 -7.91
CA ARG A 16 22.23 -3.92 -6.61
C ARG A 16 21.80 -4.80 -5.42
N LEU A 17 20.84 -5.70 -5.64
CA LEU A 17 20.35 -6.67 -4.66
C LEU A 17 20.86 -8.09 -4.96
N GLY A 18 21.90 -8.23 -5.79
CA GLY A 18 22.49 -9.53 -6.13
C GLY A 18 21.59 -10.42 -6.99
N GLY A 19 20.65 -9.83 -7.75
CA GLY A 19 19.68 -10.58 -8.56
C GLY A 19 18.50 -11.14 -7.78
N ALA A 20 18.29 -10.69 -6.53
CA ALA A 20 17.12 -11.05 -5.74
C ALA A 20 15.82 -10.63 -6.42
N ASP A 21 14.74 -11.37 -6.14
CA ASP A 21 13.40 -11.00 -6.59
C ASP A 21 12.87 -9.80 -5.79
N LYS A 22 13.25 -8.57 -6.21
CA LYS A 22 12.97 -7.31 -5.51
C LYS A 22 11.50 -7.15 -5.10
N PRO A 23 10.50 -7.34 -5.98
CA PRO A 23 9.09 -7.16 -5.60
C PRO A 23 8.60 -8.21 -4.58
N GLY A 24 9.30 -9.35 -4.45
CA GLY A 24 9.04 -10.38 -3.44
C GLY A 24 9.71 -10.13 -2.09
N LEU A 25 10.62 -9.15 -1.98
CA LEU A 25 11.25 -8.79 -0.71
C LEU A 25 10.21 -8.25 0.26
N ARG A 26 10.40 -8.59 1.55
CA ARG A 26 9.44 -8.24 2.60
C ARG A 26 9.90 -7.05 3.43
N VAL A 27 8.97 -6.13 3.66
CA VAL A 27 9.08 -5.02 4.63
C VAL A 27 7.83 -5.11 5.51
N GLY A 28 7.99 -5.10 6.84
CA GLY A 28 6.87 -5.30 7.78
C GLY A 28 6.07 -6.58 7.52
N GLY A 29 6.73 -7.70 7.22
CA GLY A 29 6.08 -8.99 6.97
C GLY A 29 5.37 -9.14 5.61
N ARG A 30 5.14 -8.06 4.86
CA ARG A 30 4.45 -8.06 3.55
C ARG A 30 5.42 -7.90 2.39
N ALA A 31 5.16 -8.55 1.25
CA ALA A 31 5.95 -8.36 0.04
C ALA A 31 5.77 -6.92 -0.48
N LEU A 32 6.83 -6.34 -1.06
CA LEU A 32 6.79 -5.00 -1.65
C LEU A 32 5.68 -4.86 -2.69
N LEU A 33 5.54 -5.83 -3.59
CA LEU A 33 4.45 -5.85 -4.57
C LEU A 33 3.08 -5.82 -3.89
N ASP A 34 2.89 -6.61 -2.84
CA ASP A 34 1.60 -6.69 -2.13
C ASP A 34 1.25 -5.40 -1.38
N ARG A 35 2.24 -4.58 -1.01
CA ARG A 35 1.99 -3.24 -0.44
C ARG A 35 1.43 -2.31 -1.50
N VAL A 36 2.08 -2.27 -2.67
CA VAL A 36 1.66 -1.46 -3.82
C VAL A 36 0.26 -1.87 -4.30
N LEU A 37 -0.01 -3.19 -4.37
CA LEU A 37 -1.33 -3.71 -4.77
C LEU A 37 -2.45 -3.35 -3.77
N SER A 38 -2.15 -3.15 -2.49
CA SER A 38 -3.13 -2.67 -1.53
C SER A 38 -3.45 -1.19 -1.70
N ALA A 39 -2.47 -0.37 -2.08
CA ALA A 39 -2.65 1.06 -2.30
C ALA A 39 -3.61 1.38 -3.46
N CYS A 40 -3.77 0.45 -4.41
CA CYS A 40 -4.68 0.57 -5.57
C CYS A 40 -5.75 -0.54 -5.60
N SER A 41 -6.24 -0.95 -4.43
CA SER A 41 -7.20 -2.05 -4.31
C SER A 41 -8.57 -1.79 -4.95
N ASP A 42 -8.92 -0.53 -5.19
CA ASP A 42 -10.14 -0.06 -5.84
C ASP A 42 -10.02 0.09 -7.37
N ALA A 43 -8.84 -0.19 -7.95
CA ALA A 43 -8.65 -0.20 -9.40
C ALA A 43 -9.55 -1.25 -10.07
N GLY A 44 -10.17 -0.89 -11.20
CA GLY A 44 -11.02 -1.79 -11.99
C GLY A 44 -10.25 -2.98 -12.52
N THR A 45 -9.19 -2.71 -13.28
CA THR A 45 -8.18 -3.70 -13.69
C THR A 45 -6.83 -3.38 -13.07
N THR A 46 -6.15 -4.40 -12.53
CA THR A 46 -4.77 -4.29 -12.08
C THR A 46 -3.86 -5.17 -12.93
N VAL A 47 -2.93 -4.55 -13.66
CA VAL A 47 -1.96 -5.22 -14.51
C VAL A 47 -0.59 -5.17 -13.84
N VAL A 48 0.03 -6.33 -13.62
CA VAL A 48 1.40 -6.44 -13.14
C VAL A 48 2.31 -6.86 -14.29
N VAL A 49 3.31 -6.03 -14.58
CA VAL A 49 4.27 -6.28 -15.66
C VAL A 49 5.55 -6.84 -15.08
N GLY A 50 5.87 -8.10 -15.39
CA GLY A 50 7.07 -8.76 -14.87
C GLY A 50 6.94 -10.27 -14.75
N GLY A 51 7.80 -10.88 -13.94
CA GLY A 51 7.74 -12.32 -13.64
C GLY A 51 6.57 -12.67 -12.74
N ARG A 52 5.75 -13.67 -13.12
CA ARG A 52 4.62 -14.17 -12.32
C ARG A 52 5.06 -14.63 -10.93
N ARG A 53 4.25 -14.30 -9.91
CA ARG A 53 4.42 -14.72 -8.50
C ARG A 53 3.08 -14.69 -7.74
N PRO A 54 2.99 -15.28 -6.54
CA PRO A 54 1.83 -15.11 -5.67
C PRO A 54 1.60 -13.64 -5.30
N THR A 55 0.33 -13.23 -5.24
CA THR A 55 -0.10 -11.87 -4.89
C THR A 55 -1.28 -11.95 -3.91
N VAL A 56 -1.46 -10.93 -3.07
CA VAL A 56 -2.59 -10.83 -2.11
C VAL A 56 -3.96 -10.72 -2.77
N ARG A 57 -4.03 -10.40 -4.06
CA ARG A 57 -5.25 -10.30 -4.86
C ARG A 57 -5.01 -10.79 -6.28
N ALA A 58 -6.09 -11.07 -7.02
CA ALA A 58 -6.02 -11.38 -8.44
C ALA A 58 -5.49 -10.18 -9.24
N VAL A 59 -4.65 -10.46 -10.24
CA VAL A 59 -4.07 -9.47 -11.15
C VAL A 59 -3.94 -10.05 -12.56
N THR A 60 -3.95 -9.17 -13.56
CA THR A 60 -3.57 -9.51 -14.94
C THR A 60 -2.06 -9.44 -15.06
N TRP A 61 -1.43 -10.52 -15.55
CA TRP A 61 0.01 -10.55 -15.76
C TRP A 61 0.35 -10.18 -17.20
N ALA A 62 1.23 -9.20 -17.37
CA ALA A 62 1.80 -8.82 -18.65
C ALA A 62 3.33 -8.91 -18.61
N ARG A 63 3.96 -8.84 -19.78
CA ARG A 63 5.42 -8.82 -19.90
C ARG A 63 5.86 -8.05 -21.14
N GLU A 64 6.93 -7.29 -21.00
CA GLU A 64 7.61 -6.63 -22.10
C GLU A 64 8.41 -7.62 -22.98
N GLU A 65 8.51 -7.28 -24.26
CA GLU A 65 9.33 -7.99 -25.24
C GLU A 65 10.27 -6.98 -25.93
N PRO A 66 11.60 -7.23 -25.94
CA PRO A 66 12.30 -8.32 -25.25
C PRO A 66 12.27 -8.19 -23.73
N ARG A 67 12.38 -9.32 -23.05
CA ARG A 67 12.45 -9.40 -21.58
C ARG A 67 13.57 -8.49 -21.06
N GLY A 68 13.26 -7.62 -20.10
CA GLY A 68 14.24 -6.64 -19.61
C GLY A 68 14.41 -5.44 -20.55
N GLY A 69 13.45 -5.18 -21.44
CA GLY A 69 13.42 -4.03 -22.34
C GLY A 69 13.27 -2.67 -21.65
N GLY A 70 13.28 -2.61 -20.32
CA GLY A 70 13.23 -1.38 -19.54
C GLY A 70 11.81 -0.90 -19.24
N PRO A 71 11.69 0.19 -18.45
CA PRO A 71 10.41 0.61 -17.90
C PRO A 71 9.42 1.12 -18.96
N LEU A 72 9.89 1.76 -20.03
CA LEU A 72 8.98 2.22 -21.10
C LEU A 72 8.36 1.06 -21.88
N ALA A 73 9.14 0.02 -22.19
CA ALA A 73 8.64 -1.20 -22.81
C ALA A 73 7.66 -1.95 -21.88
N ALA A 74 7.94 -1.97 -20.56
CA ALA A 74 7.05 -2.54 -19.56
C ALA A 74 5.73 -1.78 -19.46
N LEU A 75 5.77 -0.43 -19.45
CA LEU A 75 4.57 0.39 -19.51
C LEU A 75 3.74 0.11 -20.77
N GLY A 76 4.39 0.08 -21.94
CA GLY A 76 3.72 -0.27 -23.20
C GLY A 76 3.09 -1.67 -23.19
N ALA A 77 3.69 -2.64 -22.49
CA ALA A 77 3.09 -3.95 -22.31
C ALA A 77 1.88 -3.94 -21.38
N GLY A 78 1.92 -3.17 -20.30
CA GLY A 78 0.80 -3.04 -19.35
C GLY A 78 -0.42 -2.35 -19.96
N VAL A 79 -0.22 -1.26 -20.69
CA VAL A 79 -1.29 -0.44 -21.30
C VAL A 79 -2.20 -1.21 -22.26
N ARG A 80 -1.71 -2.31 -22.85
CA ARG A 80 -2.50 -3.18 -23.73
C ARG A 80 -3.61 -3.97 -23.02
N HIS A 81 -3.57 -4.00 -21.69
CA HIS A 81 -4.52 -4.73 -20.85
C HIS A 81 -5.41 -3.79 -20.02
N THR A 82 -5.45 -2.50 -20.35
CA THR A 82 -6.26 -1.50 -19.65
C THR A 82 -7.28 -0.86 -20.59
N GLU A 83 -8.40 -0.42 -20.05
CA GLU A 83 -9.52 0.20 -20.78
C GLU A 83 -9.97 1.52 -20.15
N ALA A 84 -9.67 1.75 -18.87
CA ALA A 84 -10.04 2.98 -18.18
C ALA A 84 -9.41 4.24 -18.80
N GLU A 85 -10.07 5.38 -18.60
CA GLU A 85 -9.58 6.70 -19.02
C GLU A 85 -8.34 7.14 -18.24
N HIS A 86 -8.26 6.77 -16.96
CA HIS A 86 -7.14 7.11 -16.08
C HIS A 86 -6.34 5.84 -15.79
N LEU A 87 -5.03 5.90 -16.03
CA LEU A 87 -4.10 4.80 -15.80
C LEU A 87 -3.11 5.18 -14.69
N LEU A 88 -3.26 4.56 -13.53
CA LEU A 88 -2.32 4.66 -12.43
C LEU A 88 -1.10 3.79 -12.73
N VAL A 89 0.09 4.38 -12.76
CA VAL A 89 1.35 3.68 -13.06
C VAL A 89 2.25 3.74 -11.83
N LEU A 90 2.63 2.56 -11.34
CA LEU A 90 3.36 2.36 -10.09
C LEU A 90 4.60 1.49 -10.28
N SER A 91 5.68 1.81 -9.58
CA SER A 91 6.77 0.86 -9.32
C SER A 91 6.35 -0.15 -8.24
N ALA A 92 6.86 -1.38 -8.31
CA ALA A 92 6.47 -2.47 -7.39
C ALA A 92 7.22 -2.48 -6.05
N ASP A 93 8.03 -1.45 -5.77
CA ASP A 93 9.00 -1.39 -4.68
C ASP A 93 8.82 -0.17 -3.77
N LEU A 94 7.58 0.32 -3.68
CA LEU A 94 7.17 1.49 -2.90
C LEU A 94 6.55 1.04 -1.55
N PRO A 95 7.33 0.78 -0.48
CA PRO A 95 6.83 0.23 0.78
C PRO A 95 5.84 1.13 1.53
N PHE A 96 5.84 2.43 1.26
CA PHE A 96 5.04 3.43 1.98
C PHE A 96 3.99 4.12 1.10
N LEU A 97 3.75 3.63 -0.12
CA LEU A 97 2.68 4.14 -0.97
C LEU A 97 1.32 3.89 -0.30
N GLY A 98 0.54 4.96 -0.11
CA GLY A 98 -0.80 4.90 0.46
C GLY A 98 -1.91 5.29 -0.53
N ALA A 99 -3.14 4.94 -0.19
CA ALA A 99 -4.34 5.27 -0.97
C ALA A 99 -4.55 6.80 -1.09
N ASP A 100 -4.13 7.58 -0.09
CA ASP A 100 -4.23 9.05 -0.12
C ASP A 100 -3.39 9.66 -1.25
N THR A 101 -2.17 9.15 -1.47
CA THR A 101 -1.33 9.55 -2.60
C THR A 101 -1.99 9.21 -3.94
N VAL A 102 -2.57 8.01 -4.04
CA VAL A 102 -3.31 7.60 -5.25
C VAL A 102 -4.50 8.52 -5.51
N GLY A 103 -5.28 8.83 -4.46
CA GLY A 103 -6.41 9.77 -4.53
C GLY A 103 -5.99 11.17 -4.97
N ALA A 104 -4.88 11.69 -4.44
CA ALA A 104 -4.34 13.00 -4.81
C ALA A 104 -3.91 13.05 -6.30
N LEU A 105 -3.25 12.00 -6.80
CA LEU A 105 -2.87 11.91 -8.21
C LEU A 105 -4.09 11.82 -9.13
N LEU A 106 -5.09 11.01 -8.78
CA LEU A 106 -6.34 10.90 -9.54
C LEU A 106 -7.11 12.23 -9.59
N ALA A 107 -7.18 12.93 -8.45
CA ALA A 107 -7.80 14.24 -8.37
C ALA A 107 -7.08 15.24 -9.29
N ALA A 108 -5.75 15.31 -9.22
CA ALA A 108 -4.96 16.21 -10.05
C ALA A 108 -5.07 15.91 -11.55
N ALA A 109 -5.10 14.64 -11.95
CA ALA A 109 -5.25 14.25 -13.35
C ALA A 109 -6.64 14.58 -13.94
N GLY A 110 -7.66 14.68 -13.08
CA GLY A 110 -9.02 15.09 -13.46
C GLY A 110 -9.20 16.60 -13.64
N LEU A 111 -8.19 17.42 -13.33
CA LEU A 111 -8.28 18.88 -13.41
C LEU A 111 -7.76 19.42 -14.74
N GLY A 112 -8.52 20.34 -15.33
CA GLY A 112 -8.09 21.13 -16.48
C GLY A 112 -7.74 20.29 -17.71
N ASP A 113 -6.73 20.76 -18.45
CA ASP A 113 -6.22 20.18 -19.70
C ASP A 113 -4.99 19.29 -19.49
N ALA A 114 -4.68 18.94 -18.24
CA ALA A 114 -3.58 18.05 -17.89
C ALA A 114 -3.79 16.66 -18.50
N GLU A 115 -2.73 16.12 -19.10
CA GLU A 115 -2.69 14.77 -19.66
C GLU A 115 -2.26 13.73 -18.61
N GLY A 116 -1.98 14.18 -17.38
CA GLY A 116 -1.70 13.33 -16.24
C GLY A 116 -1.28 14.12 -14.99
N ALA A 117 -0.97 13.39 -13.94
CA ALA A 117 -0.41 13.87 -12.70
C ALA A 117 0.77 12.99 -12.29
N VAL A 118 1.86 13.60 -11.86
CA VAL A 118 3.08 12.90 -11.43
C VAL A 118 3.43 13.30 -10.01
N CYS A 119 3.79 12.32 -9.19
CA CYS A 119 4.33 12.58 -7.86
C CYS A 119 5.71 13.22 -7.98
N THR A 120 6.04 14.14 -7.09
CA THR A 120 7.41 14.65 -6.92
C THR A 120 7.98 14.17 -5.60
N ASP A 121 9.26 13.80 -5.57
CA ASP A 121 9.95 13.49 -4.32
C ASP A 121 10.31 14.76 -3.51
N GLY A 122 10.96 14.57 -2.36
CA GLY A 122 11.38 15.68 -1.49
C GLY A 122 12.38 16.65 -2.11
N ASP A 123 13.07 16.25 -3.19
CA ASP A 123 13.97 17.11 -3.98
C ASP A 123 13.25 17.79 -5.16
N GLY A 124 11.94 17.56 -5.30
CA GLY A 124 11.12 18.09 -6.38
C GLY A 124 11.29 17.35 -7.71
N ARG A 125 11.87 16.15 -7.72
CA ARG A 125 12.04 15.36 -8.96
C ARG A 125 10.78 14.59 -9.27
N ASP A 126 10.39 14.61 -10.54
CA ASP A 126 9.26 13.86 -11.05
C ASP A 126 9.51 12.35 -10.94
N GLN A 127 8.51 11.64 -10.42
CA GLN A 127 8.51 10.19 -10.22
C GLN A 127 7.55 9.54 -11.24
N PRO A 128 8.01 9.23 -12.47
CA PRO A 128 7.14 8.79 -13.57
C PRO A 128 6.49 7.41 -13.34
N LEU A 129 6.94 6.68 -12.32
CA LEU A 129 6.35 5.42 -11.87
C LEU A 129 5.61 5.59 -10.54
N VAL A 130 5.17 6.82 -10.25
CA VAL A 130 4.21 7.17 -9.20
C VAL A 130 3.31 8.26 -9.79
N ALA A 131 2.50 7.87 -10.78
CA ALA A 131 1.78 8.82 -11.63
C ALA A 131 0.42 8.29 -12.08
N VAL A 132 -0.48 9.20 -12.44
CA VAL A 132 -1.70 8.90 -13.19
C VAL A 132 -1.59 9.55 -14.56
N TYR A 133 -1.78 8.78 -15.61
CA TYR A 133 -1.80 9.27 -16.99
C TYR A 133 -3.20 9.14 -17.59
N ARG A 134 -3.61 10.10 -18.42
CA ARG A 134 -4.77 9.92 -19.29
C ARG A 134 -4.43 8.92 -20.39
N ALA A 135 -5.34 7.99 -20.62
CA ALA A 135 -5.05 6.81 -21.42
C ALA A 135 -4.88 7.12 -22.91
N GLU A 136 -5.60 8.09 -23.47
CA GLU A 136 -5.46 8.49 -24.89
C GLU A 136 -4.09 9.13 -25.16
N PRO A 137 -3.67 10.21 -24.46
CA PRO A 137 -2.35 10.81 -24.69
C PRO A 137 -1.22 9.81 -24.46
N LEU A 138 -1.31 9.02 -23.38
CA LEU A 138 -0.31 8.01 -23.07
C LEU A 138 -0.17 6.98 -24.21
N ARG A 139 -1.29 6.44 -24.73
CA ARG A 139 -1.25 5.47 -25.85
C ARG A 139 -0.71 6.11 -27.13
N ARG A 140 -1.09 7.36 -27.41
CA ARG A 140 -0.61 8.13 -28.57
C ARG A 140 0.92 8.29 -28.52
N GLU A 141 1.46 8.79 -27.42
CA GLU A 141 2.90 9.04 -27.29
C GLU A 141 3.72 7.73 -27.29
N LEU A 142 3.21 6.66 -26.66
CA LEU A 142 3.84 5.34 -26.76
C LEU A 142 3.89 4.84 -28.20
N ALA A 143 2.83 5.06 -29.00
CA ALA A 143 2.81 4.66 -30.40
C ALA A 143 3.77 5.48 -31.26
N LEU A 144 3.85 6.80 -31.03
CA LEU A 144 4.79 7.70 -31.73
C LEU A 144 6.24 7.31 -31.44
N LEU A 145 6.60 7.12 -30.17
CA LEU A 145 7.95 6.70 -29.78
C LEU A 145 8.32 5.33 -30.36
N ALA A 146 7.38 4.38 -30.37
CA ALA A 146 7.61 3.07 -30.97
C ALA A 146 7.85 3.16 -32.48
N ALA A 147 7.11 4.03 -33.19
CA ALA A 147 7.29 4.25 -34.62
C ALA A 147 8.61 4.95 -34.95
N GLU A 148 9.00 5.95 -34.15
CA GLU A 148 10.24 6.71 -34.33
C GLU A 148 11.50 5.87 -34.08
N HIS A 149 11.49 5.07 -33.01
CA HIS A 149 12.67 4.33 -32.56
C HIS A 149 12.68 2.84 -32.96
N GLY A 150 11.65 2.37 -33.68
CA GLY A 150 11.50 0.95 -34.05
C GLY A 150 11.13 0.03 -32.88
N GLY A 151 10.69 0.59 -31.75
CA GLY A 151 10.28 -0.12 -30.54
C GLY A 151 10.47 0.73 -29.28
N LEU A 152 10.00 0.22 -28.14
CA LEU A 152 10.12 0.89 -26.82
C LEU A 152 11.28 0.37 -25.97
N ALA A 153 11.98 -0.67 -26.45
CA ALA A 153 13.01 -1.35 -25.69
C ALA A 153 14.25 -0.46 -25.49
N GLY A 154 14.73 -0.37 -24.25
CA GLY A 154 15.90 0.43 -23.87
C GLY A 154 15.66 1.94 -23.80
N LEU A 155 14.47 2.42 -24.15
CA LEU A 155 14.14 3.84 -24.11
C LEU A 155 13.84 4.29 -22.66
N PRO A 156 14.30 5.50 -22.27
CA PRO A 156 14.02 6.04 -20.96
C PRO A 156 12.60 6.63 -20.89
N LEU A 157 11.93 6.49 -19.73
CA LEU A 157 10.60 7.07 -19.49
C LEU A 157 10.52 8.58 -19.73
N ARG A 158 11.64 9.31 -19.60
CA ARG A 158 11.66 10.76 -19.79
C ARG A 158 11.20 11.17 -21.19
N LEU A 159 11.41 10.35 -22.22
CA LEU A 159 10.95 10.67 -23.58
C LEU A 159 9.43 10.78 -23.59
N LEU A 160 8.74 9.87 -22.92
CA LEU A 160 7.29 9.92 -22.77
C LEU A 160 6.84 11.11 -21.93
N THR A 161 7.46 11.35 -20.79
CA THR A 161 7.00 12.43 -19.88
C THR A 161 7.27 13.83 -20.41
N HIS A 162 8.24 14.01 -21.30
CA HIS A 162 8.49 15.31 -21.94
C HIS A 162 7.39 15.69 -22.94
N GLU A 163 6.70 14.72 -23.54
CA GLU A 163 5.64 14.96 -24.52
C GLU A 163 4.25 15.15 -23.88
N LEU A 164 4.12 14.92 -22.56
CA LEU A 164 2.85 15.00 -21.85
C LEU A 164 2.75 16.24 -20.96
N ARG A 165 1.58 16.89 -20.95
CA ARG A 165 1.26 17.96 -20.00
C ARG A 165 0.92 17.39 -18.62
N LEU A 166 1.94 17.21 -17.77
CA LEU A 166 1.78 16.63 -16.43
C LEU A 166 1.65 17.71 -15.34
N SER A 167 0.62 17.57 -14.50
CA SER A 167 0.53 18.28 -13.22
C SER A 167 1.44 17.62 -12.18
N ARG A 168 2.00 18.41 -11.26
CA ARG A 168 2.89 17.91 -10.20
C ARG A 168 2.15 17.87 -8.88
N VAL A 169 2.24 16.72 -8.20
CA VAL A 169 1.64 16.51 -6.89
C VAL A 169 2.77 16.27 -5.88
N ALA A 170 2.91 17.19 -4.93
CA ALA A 170 3.77 16.99 -3.78
C ALA A 170 3.07 16.01 -2.83
N ALA A 171 3.57 14.77 -2.77
CA ALA A 171 3.08 13.77 -1.84
C ALA A 171 3.90 13.77 -0.54
N ASP A 172 3.48 12.94 0.42
CA ASP A 172 4.35 12.54 1.52
C ASP A 172 5.73 12.10 0.95
N PRO A 173 6.86 12.62 1.45
CA PRO A 173 8.19 12.23 0.99
C PRO A 173 8.45 10.71 0.98
N LEU A 174 7.73 9.94 1.82
CA LEU A 174 7.82 8.50 1.86
C LEU A 174 7.02 7.82 0.73
N ALA A 175 6.01 8.47 0.15
CA ALA A 175 5.13 7.87 -0.85
C ALA A 175 5.88 7.46 -2.14
N SER A 176 6.97 8.16 -2.47
CA SER A 176 7.85 7.82 -3.59
C SER A 176 9.15 7.14 -3.17
N PHE A 177 9.30 6.75 -1.91
CA PHE A 177 10.48 6.04 -1.44
C PHE A 177 10.52 4.65 -2.06
N ASP A 178 11.55 4.35 -2.86
CA ASP A 178 11.75 3.06 -3.52
C ASP A 178 12.91 2.27 -2.91
N CYS A 179 12.79 0.94 -2.87
CA CYS A 179 13.77 0.08 -2.21
C CYS A 179 14.86 -0.48 -3.15
N ASP A 180 15.71 0.37 -3.72
CA ASP A 180 16.71 -0.01 -4.74
C ASP A 180 17.91 -0.85 -4.25
N THR A 181 18.23 -0.74 -2.96
CA THR A 181 19.40 -1.38 -2.34
C THR A 181 19.02 -2.11 -1.05
N TRP A 182 19.94 -2.94 -0.54
CA TRP A 182 19.76 -3.60 0.75
C TRP A 182 19.67 -2.61 1.91
N GLU A 183 20.33 -1.46 1.79
CA GLU A 183 20.25 -0.36 2.75
C GLU A 183 18.87 0.29 2.75
N ASP A 184 18.26 0.46 1.57
CA ASP A 184 16.89 0.98 1.47
C ASP A 184 15.88 0.02 2.09
N ILE A 185 16.05 -1.29 1.88
CA ILE A 185 15.21 -2.33 2.51
C ILE A 185 15.37 -2.31 4.03
N ALA A 186 16.60 -2.19 4.54
CA ALA A 186 16.86 -2.12 5.97
C ALA A 186 16.25 -0.85 6.58
N SER A 187 16.42 0.29 5.92
CA SER A 187 15.84 1.57 6.32
C SER A 187 14.32 1.53 6.29
N ALA A 188 13.72 0.91 5.26
CA ALA A 188 12.28 0.73 5.18
C ALA A 188 11.74 -0.12 6.34
N ARG A 189 12.43 -1.21 6.68
CA ARG A 189 12.08 -2.08 7.82
C ARG A 189 12.20 -1.34 9.15
N ALA A 190 13.20 -0.48 9.31
CA ALA A 190 13.37 0.34 10.51
C ALA A 190 12.24 1.37 10.63
N ARG A 191 11.93 2.10 9.57
CA ARG A 191 10.84 3.11 9.56
C ARG A 191 9.48 2.54 9.86
N ILE A 192 9.15 1.37 9.31
CA ILE A 192 7.90 0.67 9.68
C ILE A 192 7.86 0.42 11.18
N ARG A 193 8.99 0.03 11.79
CA ARG A 193 9.09 -0.22 13.23
C ARG A 193 8.94 1.03 14.10
N GLU A 194 9.27 2.21 13.58
CA GLU A 194 9.30 3.48 14.32
C GLU A 194 7.99 4.28 14.25
N HIS A 195 7.24 4.23 13.14
CA HIS A 195 6.09 5.13 12.89
C HIS A 195 4.72 4.65 13.39
N GLY A 196 4.64 3.72 14.35
CA GLY A 196 3.38 3.38 15.03
C GLY A 196 2.36 2.58 14.22
N SER A 197 2.50 2.48 12.89
CA SER A 197 1.72 1.56 12.05
C SER A 197 2.13 0.10 12.22
N VAL A 198 3.21 -0.22 12.96
CA VAL A 198 3.60 -1.60 13.27
C VAL A 198 2.40 -2.36 13.81
N LEU A 199 1.64 -1.72 14.69
CA LEU A 199 0.55 -2.39 15.36
C LEU A 199 -0.61 -2.63 14.41
N ASP A 200 -1.00 -1.64 13.60
CA ASP A 200 -2.09 -1.81 12.62
C ASP A 200 -1.70 -2.79 11.50
N GLU A 201 -0.46 -2.74 11.02
CA GLU A 201 0.09 -3.69 10.06
C GLU A 201 0.20 -5.10 10.65
N TRP A 202 0.65 -5.21 11.91
CA TRP A 202 0.72 -6.47 12.64
C TRP A 202 -0.66 -7.05 12.87
N ILE A 203 -1.63 -6.25 13.31
CA ILE A 203 -3.03 -6.65 13.48
C ILE A 203 -3.60 -7.10 12.14
N THR A 204 -3.37 -6.35 11.06
CA THR A 204 -3.81 -6.74 9.71
C THR A 204 -3.19 -8.07 9.29
N ALA A 205 -1.89 -8.27 9.51
CA ALA A 205 -1.20 -9.51 9.19
C ALA A 205 -1.74 -10.70 10.01
N VAL A 206 -1.96 -10.52 11.31
CA VAL A 206 -2.53 -11.54 12.20
C VAL A 206 -3.98 -11.86 11.84
N LYS A 207 -4.80 -10.85 11.54
CA LYS A 207 -6.19 -11.04 11.07
C LYS A 207 -6.22 -11.89 9.80
N ASN A 208 -5.36 -11.60 8.83
CA ASN A 208 -5.28 -12.38 7.60
C ASN A 208 -4.81 -13.82 7.84
N GLU A 209 -3.76 -14.02 8.62
CA GLU A 209 -3.22 -15.36 8.92
C GLU A 209 -4.24 -16.23 9.67
N LEU A 210 -5.03 -15.63 10.55
CA LEU A 210 -6.04 -16.32 11.35
C LEU A 210 -7.44 -16.31 10.73
N ALA A 211 -7.60 -15.75 9.52
CA ALA A 211 -8.90 -15.58 8.83
C ALA A 211 -9.97 -14.89 9.69
N ILE A 212 -9.61 -13.79 10.36
CA ILE A 212 -10.48 -13.01 11.24
C ILE A 212 -11.04 -11.80 10.50
N GLU A 213 -12.35 -11.79 10.24
CA GLU A 213 -13.10 -10.66 9.68
C GLU A 213 -13.80 -9.84 10.78
N LEU A 214 -13.04 -9.45 11.80
CA LEU A 214 -13.54 -8.65 12.92
C LEU A 214 -12.97 -7.24 12.83
N ASP A 215 -13.83 -6.25 12.63
CA ASP A 215 -13.45 -4.83 12.61
C ASP A 215 -13.73 -4.19 13.97
N VAL A 216 -12.69 -4.09 14.80
CA VAL A 216 -12.77 -3.57 16.17
C VAL A 216 -11.87 -2.36 16.27
N ASP A 217 -12.32 -1.36 17.02
CA ASP A 217 -11.53 -0.21 17.41
C ASP A 217 -10.35 -0.67 18.30
N THR A 218 -9.16 -0.72 17.70
CA THR A 218 -7.91 -1.09 18.37
C THR A 218 -7.58 -0.15 19.53
N ALA A 219 -7.92 1.15 19.42
CA ALA A 219 -7.62 2.12 20.45
C ALA A 219 -8.36 1.78 21.75
N VAL A 220 -9.63 1.37 21.65
CA VAL A 220 -10.43 0.93 22.80
C VAL A 220 -9.79 -0.26 23.52
N LEU A 221 -9.25 -1.23 22.78
CA LEU A 221 -8.59 -2.39 23.39
C LEU A 221 -7.24 -2.03 24.04
N LEU A 222 -6.49 -1.09 23.46
CA LEU A 222 -5.22 -0.62 24.00
C LEU A 222 -5.41 0.24 25.24
N ASP A 223 -6.42 1.10 25.26
CA ASP A 223 -6.76 1.92 26.43
C ASP A 223 -7.25 1.02 27.57
N LEU A 224 -8.09 0.00 27.29
CA LEU A 224 -8.42 -1.01 28.29
C LEU A 224 -7.19 -1.74 28.84
N ALA A 225 -6.28 -2.16 27.96
CA ALA A 225 -5.05 -2.83 28.38
C ALA A 225 -4.21 -1.92 29.27
N ARG A 226 -4.13 -0.61 28.94
CA ARG A 226 -3.48 0.40 29.76
C ARG A 226 -4.15 0.52 31.13
N ASP A 227 -5.46 0.65 31.19
CA ASP A 227 -6.21 0.81 32.44
C ASP A 227 -6.05 -0.42 33.35
N ALA A 228 -6.13 -1.63 32.79
CA ALA A 228 -5.88 -2.86 33.54
C ALA A 228 -4.41 -2.96 34.03
N ALA A 229 -3.44 -2.55 33.21
CA ALA A 229 -2.02 -2.57 33.62
C ALA A 229 -1.74 -1.65 34.81
N HIS A 230 -2.36 -0.47 34.83
CA HIS A 230 -2.13 0.56 35.85
C HIS A 230 -3.02 0.38 37.07
N GLY A 231 -4.30 0.06 36.89
CA GLY A 231 -5.29 -0.05 37.95
C GLY A 231 -5.36 -1.40 38.65
N VAL A 232 -4.80 -2.46 38.06
CA VAL A 232 -4.78 -3.81 38.65
C VAL A 232 -3.35 -4.30 38.85
N ALA A 233 -2.66 -4.62 37.76
CA ALA A 233 -1.26 -5.03 37.74
C ALA A 233 -0.77 -5.14 36.29
N ARG A 234 0.53 -4.95 36.03
CA ARG A 234 1.08 -5.06 34.66
C ARG A 234 0.66 -6.33 33.88
N PRO A 235 0.63 -7.54 34.48
CA PRO A 235 0.20 -8.75 33.77
C PRO A 235 -1.31 -8.78 33.43
N ALA A 236 -2.13 -7.93 34.04
CA ALA A 236 -3.57 -7.89 33.80
C ALA A 236 -3.93 -7.41 32.39
N ALA A 237 -3.07 -6.61 31.75
CA ALA A 237 -3.28 -6.11 30.39
C ALA A 237 -3.58 -7.23 29.35
N PRO A 238 -2.67 -8.17 29.08
CA PRO A 238 -2.91 -9.23 28.09
C PRO A 238 -4.01 -10.22 28.52
N LEU A 239 -4.19 -10.46 29.82
CA LEU A 239 -5.23 -11.37 30.32
C LEU A 239 -6.63 -10.77 30.14
N THR A 240 -6.78 -9.47 30.37
CA THR A 240 -8.05 -8.76 30.25
C THR A 240 -8.50 -8.68 28.79
N THR A 241 -7.59 -8.34 27.87
CA THR A 241 -7.92 -8.28 26.43
C THR A 241 -8.27 -9.66 25.86
N PHE A 242 -7.61 -10.74 26.31
CA PHE A 242 -7.98 -12.11 25.95
C PHE A 242 -9.41 -12.46 26.42
N LEU A 243 -9.75 -12.14 27.67
CA LEU A 243 -11.08 -12.42 28.22
C LEU A 243 -12.19 -11.61 27.54
N VAL A 244 -11.91 -10.35 27.15
CA VAL A 244 -12.82 -9.54 26.34
C VAL A 244 -13.10 -10.21 25.00
N GLY A 245 -12.06 -10.65 24.29
CA GLY A 245 -12.22 -11.38 23.03
C GLY A 245 -13.02 -12.67 23.20
N TYR A 246 -12.74 -13.45 24.25
CA TYR A 246 -13.47 -14.68 24.55
C TYR A 246 -14.95 -14.41 24.89
N ALA A 247 -15.24 -13.39 25.70
CA ALA A 247 -16.60 -13.00 26.07
C ALA A 247 -17.40 -12.52 24.86
N ALA A 248 -16.78 -11.71 23.99
CA ALA A 248 -17.39 -11.25 22.75
C ALA A 248 -17.70 -12.42 21.81
N ALA A 249 -16.77 -13.37 21.65
CA ALA A 249 -17.01 -14.58 20.86
C ALA A 249 -18.18 -15.42 21.40
N LYS A 250 -18.35 -15.51 22.73
CA LYS A 250 -19.51 -16.19 23.35
C LYS A 250 -20.83 -15.46 23.13
N ALA A 251 -20.80 -14.14 23.03
CA ALA A 251 -21.99 -13.30 22.88
C ALA A 251 -22.42 -13.14 21.41
N SER A 252 -21.51 -13.36 20.46
CA SER A 252 -21.74 -13.14 19.03
C SER A 252 -22.34 -14.39 18.39
N SER A 253 -23.65 -14.40 18.15
CA SER A 253 -24.33 -15.47 17.39
C SER A 253 -24.54 -15.12 15.91
N ASP A 254 -24.71 -13.84 15.55
CA ASP A 254 -25.07 -13.40 14.19
C ASP A 254 -24.45 -12.03 13.81
N GLY A 255 -23.12 -11.95 13.68
CA GLY A 255 -22.45 -10.78 13.05
C GLY A 255 -22.23 -9.53 13.92
N GLY A 256 -22.66 -9.52 15.19
CA GLY A 256 -22.45 -8.40 16.14
C GLY A 256 -21.09 -8.36 16.85
N GLY A 257 -20.04 -8.94 16.25
CA GLY A 257 -18.75 -9.16 16.92
C GLY A 257 -18.09 -7.90 17.46
N ALA A 258 -18.09 -6.82 16.67
CA ALA A 258 -17.48 -5.54 17.04
C ALA A 258 -18.19 -4.88 18.23
N GLU A 259 -19.53 -4.87 18.22
CA GLU A 259 -20.35 -4.33 19.31
C GLU A 259 -20.18 -5.15 20.59
N ALA A 260 -20.11 -6.48 20.48
CA ALA A 260 -19.87 -7.36 21.61
C ALA A 260 -18.50 -7.13 22.25
N VAL A 261 -17.46 -6.88 21.43
CA VAL A 261 -16.13 -6.49 21.92
C VAL A 261 -16.17 -5.14 22.61
N ALA A 262 -16.81 -4.13 22.01
CA ALA A 262 -16.92 -2.79 22.60
C ALA A 262 -17.65 -2.82 23.96
N GLU A 263 -18.73 -3.59 24.07
CA GLU A 263 -19.48 -3.76 25.31
C GLU A 263 -18.68 -4.50 26.39
N ALA A 264 -17.98 -5.59 26.02
CA ALA A 264 -17.12 -6.32 26.93
C ALA A 264 -15.94 -5.46 27.41
N ALA A 265 -15.33 -4.68 26.50
CA ALA A 265 -14.25 -3.75 26.83
C ALA A 265 -14.71 -2.69 27.83
N ARG A 266 -15.88 -2.08 27.61
CA ARG A 266 -16.46 -1.08 28.52
C ARG A 266 -16.67 -1.61 29.94
N LYS A 267 -17.19 -2.84 30.07
CA LYS A 267 -17.37 -3.50 31.38
C LYS A 267 -16.04 -3.76 32.08
N ALA A 268 -15.03 -4.22 31.34
CA ALA A 268 -13.70 -4.49 31.86
C ALA A 268 -12.99 -3.20 32.29
N THR A 269 -13.09 -2.12 31.52
CA THR A 269 -12.54 -0.79 31.89
C THR A 269 -13.17 -0.29 33.18
N ALA A 270 -14.50 -0.32 33.27
CA ALA A 270 -15.19 0.11 34.49
C ALA A 270 -14.79 -0.72 35.72
N LEU A 271 -14.47 -2.00 35.55
CA LEU A 271 -13.97 -2.86 36.63
C LEU A 271 -12.53 -2.50 37.02
N ALA A 272 -11.64 -2.28 36.06
CA ALA A 272 -10.25 -1.89 36.30
C ALA A 272 -10.14 -0.55 37.04
N LEU A 273 -10.99 0.43 36.69
CA LEU A 273 -11.03 1.73 37.37
C LEU A 273 -11.50 1.61 38.82
N ARG A 274 -12.55 0.82 39.08
CA ARG A 274 -13.00 0.58 40.47
C ARG A 274 -11.91 -0.08 41.32
N TRP A 275 -11.15 -1.02 40.74
CA TRP A 275 -10.01 -1.63 41.42
C TRP A 275 -8.90 -0.62 41.74
N ALA A 276 -8.62 0.31 40.84
CA ALA A 276 -7.67 1.39 41.08
C ALA A 276 -8.13 2.29 42.24
N ASP A 277 -9.40 2.72 42.22
CA ASP A 277 -9.98 3.59 43.25
C ASP A 277 -9.94 2.94 44.65
N GLU A 278 -10.17 1.63 44.74
CA GLU A 278 -10.06 0.85 45.98
C GLU A 278 -8.63 0.83 46.53
N THR A 279 -7.62 0.86 45.66
CA THR A 279 -6.21 0.90 46.08
C THR A 279 -5.68 2.30 46.43
N GLU A 280 -6.36 3.36 45.97
CA GLU A 280 -6.01 4.76 46.25
C GLU A 280 -6.75 5.35 47.46
N THR A 281 -7.79 4.67 47.95
CA THR A 281 -8.53 5.08 49.15
C THR A 281 -7.79 4.58 50.42
N PRO A 282 -7.42 5.45 51.38
CA PRO A 282 -6.62 5.08 52.56
C PRO A 282 -7.27 4.05 53.50
#